data_AF-A0A7L2L3T2-F1
#
_entry.id   AF-A0A7L2L3T2-F1
#
_cell.length_a   1.000
_cell.length_b   1.000
_cell.length_c   1.000
_cell.angle_alpha   90.00
_cell.angle_beta   90.00
_cell.angle_gamma   90.00
#
_symmetry.space_group_name_H-M   'P 1'
#
loop_
_entity.id
_entity.type
_entity.pdbx_description
1 polymer ?
#
loop_
_entity_poly.entity_id
_entity_poly.type
_entity_poly.pdbx_seq_one_letter_code
_entity_poly.pdbx_strand_id
1 'polypeptide(L)'
;GTQTPAKKPRSRSILQSLFCCLCRDEAEPCAGTTGAPLLVEENGALPKAAVKHLLPEIKPQDASKLCVVIDLDETLVHSSFKPVNNADFIIPVEIDGIMHQVYVLKRPHVDEFLQRMGELFECVLFTASLAKVGAP
;
A
#
# COMPACT_ATOMS: atom_id res chain seq x y z
N GLY A 1 12.20 59.49 9.46
CA GLY A 1 10.94 58.78 9.18
C GLY A 1 11.18 57.79 8.07
N THR A 2 11.20 56.51 8.44
CA THR A 2 10.73 55.33 7.69
C THR A 2 10.74 55.34 6.15
N GLN A 3 11.65 54.55 5.57
CA GLN A 3 11.49 53.93 4.25
C GLN A 3 10.95 52.49 4.46
N THR A 4 9.94 52.11 3.70
CA THR A 4 9.45 50.72 3.59
C THR A 4 9.53 50.26 2.13
N PRO A 5 10.17 49.13 1.80
CA PRO A 5 9.94 48.45 0.52
C PRO A 5 9.02 47.24 0.72
N ALA A 6 7.90 47.21 -0.02
CA ALA A 6 6.97 46.08 -0.06
C ALA A 6 7.43 44.98 -1.04
N LYS A 7 7.09 43.74 -0.70
CA LYS A 7 7.68 42.47 -1.14
C LYS A 7 7.27 42.05 -2.56
N LYS A 8 8.21 41.49 -3.34
CA LYS A 8 7.96 40.76 -4.60
C LYS A 8 7.27 39.40 -4.34
N PRO A 9 6.37 38.93 -5.21
CA PRO A 9 5.72 37.64 -5.06
C PRO A 9 6.68 36.48 -5.42
N ARG A 10 6.70 35.46 -4.57
CA ARG A 10 7.49 34.23 -4.74
C ARG A 10 6.85 33.34 -5.81
N SER A 11 7.62 33.04 -6.86
CA SER A 11 7.33 32.00 -7.85
C SER A 11 7.11 30.65 -7.16
N ARG A 12 5.95 30.03 -7.40
CA ARG A 12 5.65 28.66 -6.97
C ARG A 12 5.95 27.72 -8.15
N SER A 13 6.96 26.87 -7.99
CA SER A 13 7.40 25.91 -9.00
C SER A 13 6.47 24.67 -9.02
N ILE A 14 6.17 24.20 -10.23
CA ILE A 14 5.21 23.14 -10.59
C ILE A 14 5.66 21.73 -10.12
N LEU A 15 6.88 21.60 -9.60
CA LEU A 15 7.48 20.31 -9.21
C LEU A 15 7.05 19.78 -7.84
N GLN A 16 6.22 20.51 -7.10
CA GLN A 16 5.79 20.11 -5.75
C GLN A 16 4.74 18.97 -5.76
N SER A 17 4.16 18.64 -6.92
CA SER A 17 3.16 17.58 -7.05
C SER A 17 3.74 16.16 -7.08
N LEU A 18 5.05 16.00 -7.34
CA LEU A 18 5.68 14.69 -7.52
C LEU A 18 6.34 14.13 -6.26
N PHE A 19 6.41 14.92 -5.17
CA PHE A 19 7.11 14.56 -3.94
C PHE A 19 6.24 14.79 -2.69
N CYS A 20 4.93 14.55 -2.77
CA CYS A 20 4.04 14.71 -1.62
C CYS A 20 4.33 13.71 -0.47
N CYS A 21 4.98 12.57 -0.77
CA CYS A 21 5.20 11.50 0.21
C CYS A 21 6.68 11.18 0.49
N LEU A 22 7.62 11.95 -0.07
CA LEU A 22 9.05 11.70 0.10
C LEU A 22 9.66 12.81 0.97
N CYS A 23 9.28 12.81 2.25
CA CYS A 23 10.07 13.49 3.26
C CYS A 23 11.37 12.73 3.45
N ARG A 24 12.46 13.39 3.09
CA ARG A 24 13.82 13.02 3.49
C ARG A 24 14.25 14.04 4.53
N ASP A 25 14.54 13.58 5.73
CA ASP A 25 15.64 14.14 6.52
C ASP A 25 16.27 13.02 7.35
N GLU A 26 17.54 13.23 7.65
CA GLU A 26 18.58 12.23 7.86
C GLU A 26 18.49 11.51 9.22
N ALA A 27 19.22 10.40 9.33
CA ALA A 27 19.19 9.48 10.47
C ALA A 27 19.83 10.04 11.76
N GLU A 28 19.20 9.73 12.91
CA GLU A 28 19.83 9.53 14.22
C GLU A 28 19.06 8.41 14.98
N PRO A 29 19.73 7.53 15.74
CA PRO A 29 19.12 6.31 16.26
C PRO A 29 18.37 6.57 17.58
N CYS A 30 17.03 6.56 17.55
CA CYS A 30 16.21 6.56 18.76
C CYS A 30 15.91 5.13 19.23
N ALA A 31 16.56 4.72 20.31
CA ALA A 31 16.20 3.55 21.09
C ALA A 31 14.82 3.74 21.74
N GLY A 32 13.92 2.79 21.51
CA GLY A 32 12.75 2.50 22.36
C GLY A 32 11.64 3.54 22.39
N THR A 33 10.49 3.21 21.82
CA THR A 33 9.21 3.07 22.55
C THR A 33 8.14 2.72 21.53
N THR A 34 7.49 1.58 21.72
CA THR A 34 6.32 1.16 20.94
C THR A 34 5.23 2.22 21.01
N GLY A 35 4.92 2.82 19.86
CA GLY A 35 3.79 3.73 19.71
C GLY A 35 2.46 2.97 19.80
N ALA A 36 2.01 2.71 21.03
CA ALA A 36 0.60 2.45 21.29
C ALA A 36 -0.16 3.80 21.24
N PRO A 37 -1.42 3.86 20.79
CA PRO A 37 -2.21 5.06 20.94
C PRO A 37 -2.39 5.31 22.44
N LEU A 38 -1.97 6.48 22.92
CA LEU A 38 -2.37 6.98 24.24
C LEU A 38 -3.86 7.27 24.19
N LEU A 39 -4.67 6.27 24.53
CA LEU A 39 -6.04 6.51 24.95
C LEU A 39 -5.98 7.03 26.38
N VAL A 40 -6.41 8.27 26.56
CA VAL A 40 -6.60 8.91 27.85
C VAL A 40 -7.54 8.02 28.67
N GLU A 41 -7.03 7.45 29.76
CA GLU A 41 -7.87 6.71 30.72
C GLU A 41 -8.62 7.71 31.60
N GLU A 42 -9.94 7.72 31.49
CA GLU A 42 -10.78 8.10 32.63
C GLU A 42 -11.82 6.99 32.85
N ASN A 43 -11.55 6.16 33.85
CA ASN A 43 -12.46 5.28 34.59
C ASN A 43 -13.35 4.30 33.80
N GLY A 44 -12.86 3.07 33.64
CA GLY A 44 -13.69 1.90 33.36
C GLY A 44 -12.92 0.79 32.64
N ALA A 45 -12.51 -0.25 33.37
CA ALA A 45 -11.77 -1.38 32.82
C ALA A 45 -12.58 -2.12 31.74
N LEU A 46 -12.29 -1.81 30.47
CA LEU A 46 -12.73 -2.61 29.34
C LEU A 46 -11.69 -3.74 29.13
N PRO A 47 -12.10 -5.01 28.97
CA PRO A 47 -11.14 -6.09 28.74
C PRO A 47 -10.32 -5.74 27.49
N LYS A 48 -8.99 -5.71 27.66
CA LYS A 48 -8.01 -5.53 26.59
C LYS A 48 -8.16 -6.70 25.63
N ALA A 49 -9.10 -6.60 24.69
CA ALA A 49 -9.29 -7.59 23.64
C ALA A 49 -7.94 -7.75 22.94
N ALA A 50 -7.44 -8.99 22.87
CA ALA A 50 -6.16 -9.28 22.23
C ALA A 50 -6.25 -8.80 20.78
N VAL A 51 -5.45 -7.79 20.44
CA VAL A 51 -5.39 -7.27 19.08
C VAL A 51 -4.78 -8.36 18.22
N LYS A 52 -5.59 -8.93 17.31
CA LYS A 52 -5.10 -9.91 16.34
C LYS A 52 -4.43 -9.17 15.19
N HIS A 53 -3.12 -9.33 15.05
CA HIS A 53 -2.36 -8.82 13.92
C HIS A 53 -2.71 -9.59 12.64
N LEU A 54 -2.68 -8.90 11.49
CA LEU A 54 -3.00 -9.48 10.18
C LEU A 54 -1.84 -10.31 9.61
N LEU A 55 -0.60 -9.92 9.95
CA LEU A 55 0.61 -10.60 9.50
C LEU A 55 1.19 -11.45 10.64
N PRO A 56 1.81 -12.61 10.32
CA PRO A 56 2.60 -13.35 11.28
C PRO A 56 3.88 -12.59 11.66
N GLU A 57 4.69 -13.18 12.54
CA GLU A 57 6.05 -12.68 12.77
C GLU A 57 6.86 -12.72 11.47
N ILE A 58 7.71 -11.70 11.31
CA ILE A 58 8.58 -11.58 10.15
C ILE A 58 9.52 -12.78 10.05
N LYS A 59 9.73 -13.28 8.82
CA LYS A 59 10.65 -14.40 8.61
C LYS A 59 12.10 -13.93 8.77
N PRO A 60 13.03 -14.76 9.29
CA PRO A 60 14.42 -14.35 9.52
C PRO A 60 15.12 -13.77 8.29
N GLN A 61 14.85 -14.28 7.09
CA GLN A 61 15.45 -13.77 5.86
C GLN A 61 14.96 -12.38 5.43
N ASP A 62 13.83 -11.93 5.98
CA ASP A 62 13.21 -10.64 5.66
C ASP A 62 13.37 -9.63 6.82
N ALA A 63 14.00 -10.02 7.93
CA ALA A 63 14.14 -9.20 9.14
C ALA A 63 14.86 -7.85 8.93
N SER A 64 15.67 -7.73 7.87
CA SER A 64 16.35 -6.49 7.49
C SER A 64 15.66 -5.71 6.36
N LYS A 65 14.55 -6.23 5.81
CA LYS A 65 13.83 -5.61 4.71
C LYS A 65 12.71 -4.72 5.26
N LEU A 66 12.37 -3.67 4.51
CA LEU A 66 11.14 -2.92 4.76
C LEU A 66 9.95 -3.75 4.25
N CYS A 67 8.84 -3.70 4.99
CA CYS A 67 7.56 -4.23 4.53
C CYS A 67 6.91 -3.23 3.59
N VAL A 68 6.58 -3.67 2.36
CA VAL A 68 5.86 -2.89 1.37
C VAL A 68 4.50 -3.54 1.12
N VAL A 69 3.44 -2.78 1.39
CA VAL A 69 2.08 -3.17 1.07
C VAL A 69 1.77 -2.73 -0.36
N ILE A 70 1.33 -3.67 -1.19
CA ILE A 70 1.04 -3.46 -2.61
C ILE A 70 -0.43 -3.80 -2.85
N ASP A 71 -1.16 -2.92 -3.52
CA ASP A 71 -2.53 -3.17 -3.96
C ASP A 71 -2.56 -3.95 -5.29
N LEU A 72 -3.69 -4.57 -5.62
CA LEU A 72 -3.87 -5.41 -6.81
C LEU A 72 -4.53 -4.63 -7.96
N ASP A 73 -5.82 -4.34 -7.83
CA ASP A 73 -6.63 -3.76 -8.89
C ASP A 73 -6.25 -2.30 -9.15
N GLU A 74 -6.15 -1.92 -10.42
CA GLU A 74 -5.64 -0.62 -10.91
C GLU A 74 -4.18 -0.30 -10.51
N THR A 75 -3.50 -1.21 -9.80
CA THR A 75 -2.09 -1.07 -9.40
C THR A 75 -1.19 -2.03 -10.17
N LEU A 76 -1.49 -3.34 -10.13
CA LEU A 76 -0.75 -4.40 -10.82
C LEU A 76 -1.51 -4.97 -12.01
N VAL A 77 -2.84 -4.95 -11.93
CA VAL A 77 -3.74 -5.51 -12.96
C VAL A 77 -4.97 -4.62 -13.13
N HIS A 78 -5.66 -4.80 -14.25
CA HIS A 78 -6.99 -4.23 -14.50
C HIS A 78 -7.98 -5.35 -14.82
N SER A 79 -9.09 -5.40 -14.09
CA SER A 79 -10.09 -6.48 -14.16
C SER A 79 -11.42 -5.96 -14.72
N SER A 80 -12.07 -6.73 -15.60
CA SER A 80 -13.34 -6.37 -16.22
C SER A 80 -14.28 -7.57 -16.39
N PHE A 81 -15.57 -7.38 -16.11
CA PHE A 81 -16.63 -8.33 -16.47
C PHE A 81 -17.02 -8.28 -17.96
N LYS A 82 -16.68 -7.19 -18.64
CA LYS A 82 -16.86 -7.08 -20.09
C LYS A 82 -15.70 -7.79 -20.79
N PRO A 83 -15.95 -8.59 -21.84
CA PRO A 83 -14.89 -9.22 -22.64
C PRO A 83 -13.86 -8.21 -23.12
N VAL A 84 -12.59 -8.57 -22.98
CA VAL A 84 -11.44 -7.80 -23.46
C VAL A 84 -10.61 -8.67 -24.38
N ASN A 85 -10.25 -8.13 -25.55
CA ASN A 85 -9.36 -8.83 -26.48
C ASN A 85 -7.96 -8.93 -25.87
N ASN A 86 -7.29 -10.08 -26.07
CA ASN A 86 -5.94 -10.34 -25.57
C ASN A 86 -5.79 -10.18 -24.04
N ALA A 87 -6.80 -10.60 -23.27
CA ALA A 87 -6.67 -10.68 -21.82
C ALA A 87 -5.54 -11.65 -21.45
N ASP A 88 -4.72 -11.28 -20.46
CA ASP A 88 -3.64 -12.13 -19.95
C ASP A 88 -4.20 -13.32 -19.17
N PHE A 89 -5.31 -13.10 -18.44
CA PHE A 89 -6.02 -14.14 -17.73
C PHE A 89 -7.54 -14.00 -17.88
N ILE A 90 -8.24 -15.13 -17.84
CA ILE A 90 -9.70 -15.18 -17.74
C ILE A 90 -10.03 -16.03 -16.51
N ILE A 91 -10.58 -15.41 -15.49
CA ILE A 91 -10.85 -16.04 -14.19
C ILE A 91 -12.37 -16.22 -14.02
N PRO A 92 -12.86 -17.44 -13.83
CA PRO A 92 -14.26 -17.65 -13.52
C PRO A 92 -14.54 -17.24 -12.06
N VAL A 93 -15.58 -16.42 -11.84
CA VAL A 93 -16.06 -16.03 -10.50
C VAL A 93 -17.55 -16.37 -10.37
N GLU A 94 -17.97 -16.74 -9.16
CA GLU A 94 -19.38 -17.03 -8.90
C GLU A 94 -19.97 -15.84 -8.14
N ILE A 95 -21.04 -15.25 -8.68
CA ILE A 95 -21.77 -14.13 -8.08
C ILE A 95 -23.24 -14.52 -8.10
N ASP A 96 -23.87 -14.56 -6.92
CA ASP A 96 -25.28 -14.94 -6.76
C ASP A 96 -25.65 -16.30 -7.41
N GLY A 97 -24.74 -17.28 -7.36
CA GLY A 97 -24.92 -18.60 -7.94
C GLY A 97 -24.71 -18.67 -9.47
N ILE A 98 -24.33 -17.55 -10.10
CA ILE A 98 -24.08 -17.45 -11.53
C ILE A 98 -22.58 -17.34 -11.78
N MET A 99 -22.08 -18.13 -12.74
CA MET A 99 -20.69 -18.07 -13.17
C MET A 99 -20.46 -16.92 -14.15
N HIS A 100 -19.63 -15.97 -13.75
CA HIS A 100 -19.17 -14.84 -14.56
C HIS A 100 -17.70 -15.01 -14.94
N GLN A 101 -17.31 -14.55 -16.12
CA GLN A 101 -15.90 -14.46 -16.52
C GLN A 101 -15.37 -13.07 -16.21
N VAL A 102 -14.23 -13.01 -15.52
CA VAL A 102 -13.46 -11.78 -15.30
C VAL A 102 -12.23 -11.83 -16.19
N TYR A 103 -12.08 -10.82 -17.04
CA TYR A 103 -10.96 -10.63 -17.94
C TYR A 103 -9.94 -9.74 -17.25
N VAL A 104 -8.71 -10.22 -17.10
CA VAL A 104 -7.64 -9.53 -16.38
C VAL A 104 -6.54 -9.17 -17.35
N LEU A 105 -6.16 -7.90 -17.36
CA LEU A 105 -4.98 -7.38 -18.04
C LEU A 105 -3.89 -7.09 -17.03
N LYS A 106 -2.67 -7.51 -17.34
CA LYS A 106 -1.47 -7.16 -16.59
C LYS A 106 -1.08 -5.73 -16.90
N ARG A 107 -0.66 -4.99 -15.88
CA ARG A 107 0.03 -3.72 -16.09
C ARG A 107 1.37 -4.00 -16.78
N PRO A 108 1.79 -3.19 -17.77
CA PRO A 108 3.10 -3.35 -18.40
C PRO A 108 4.21 -3.38 -17.34
N HIS A 109 5.17 -4.29 -17.53
CA HIS A 109 6.33 -4.51 -16.64
C HIS A 109 6.01 -5.07 -15.25
N VAL A 110 4.78 -5.55 -14.99
CA VAL A 110 4.40 -6.06 -13.66
C VAL A 110 5.29 -7.23 -13.19
N ASP A 111 5.74 -8.11 -14.08
CA ASP A 111 6.58 -9.25 -13.70
C ASP A 111 7.96 -8.79 -13.20
N GLU A 112 8.61 -7.90 -13.97
CA GLU A 112 9.90 -7.32 -13.61
C GLU A 112 9.80 -6.51 -12.32
N PHE A 113 8.72 -5.73 -12.17
CA PHE A 113 8.43 -4.98 -10.97
C PHE A 113 8.32 -5.90 -9.75
N LEU A 114 7.48 -6.94 -9.80
CA LEU A 114 7.28 -7.86 -8.67
C LEU A 114 8.53 -8.67 -8.35
N GLN A 115 9.28 -9.09 -9.37
CA GLN A 115 10.56 -9.76 -9.16
C GLN A 115 11.52 -8.85 -8.38
N ARG A 116 11.71 -7.60 -8.83
CA ARG A 116 12.64 -6.68 -8.19
C ARG A 116 12.18 -6.27 -6.79
N MET A 117 10.88 -6.07 -6.59
CA MET A 117 10.31 -5.74 -5.29
C MET A 117 10.49 -6.88 -4.28
N GLY A 118 10.31 -8.14 -4.68
CA GLY A 118 10.50 -9.30 -3.80
C GLY A 118 11.96 -9.52 -3.36
N GLU A 119 12.93 -9.09 -4.17
CA GLU A 119 14.35 -9.09 -3.79
C GLU A 119 14.65 -8.01 -2.73
N LEU A 120 14.03 -6.84 -2.87
CA LEU A 120 14.33 -5.66 -2.05
C LEU A 120 13.52 -5.57 -0.75
N PHE A 121 12.28 -6.07 -0.75
CA PHE A 121 11.29 -5.82 0.29
C PHE A 121 10.56 -7.09 0.72
N GLU A 122 10.02 -7.07 1.94
CA GLU A 122 8.95 -8.00 2.32
C GLU A 122 7.65 -7.48 1.68
N CYS A 123 7.24 -8.09 0.57
CA CYS A 123 6.05 -7.64 -0.15
C CYS A 123 4.78 -8.30 0.40
N VAL A 124 3.79 -7.49 0.75
CA VAL A 124 2.47 -7.93 1.22
C VAL A 124 1.41 -7.43 0.25
N LEU A 125 0.66 -8.35 -0.36
CA LEU A 125 -0.52 -7.99 -1.14
C LEU A 125 -1.66 -7.64 -0.18
N PHE A 126 -2.20 -6.43 -0.29
CA PHE A 126 -3.37 -6.02 0.46
C PHE A 126 -4.33 -5.29 -0.48
N THR A 127 -5.47 -5.91 -0.73
CA THR A 127 -6.49 -5.39 -1.62
C THR A 127 -7.87 -5.49 -0.97
N ALA A 128 -8.79 -4.63 -1.40
CA ALA A 128 -10.21 -4.69 -1.00
C ALA A 128 -10.99 -5.77 -1.78
N SER A 129 -10.39 -6.33 -2.84
CA SER A 129 -11.02 -7.37 -3.64
C SER A 129 -11.15 -8.68 -2.89
N LEU A 130 -12.22 -9.40 -3.18
CA LEU A 130 -12.52 -10.67 -2.53
C LEU A 130 -11.51 -11.74 -2.99
N ALA A 131 -10.90 -12.42 -2.02
CA ALA A 131 -10.16 -13.62 -2.31
C ALA A 131 -11.15 -14.72 -2.73
N LYS A 132 -11.12 -15.09 -4.02
CA LYS A 132 -11.60 -16.42 -4.39
C LYS A 132 -10.54 -17.40 -3.87
N VAL A 133 -10.77 -17.95 -2.68
CA VAL A 133 -9.81 -18.84 -2.00
C VAL A 133 -9.34 -19.90 -3.00
N GLY A 134 -8.05 -19.85 -3.33
CA GLY A 134 -7.43 -20.64 -4.40
C GLY A 134 -6.22 -19.91 -4.97
N ALA A 135 -5.19 -19.70 -4.15
CA ALA A 135 -3.84 -19.60 -4.71
C ALA A 135 -3.50 -20.96 -5.36
N PRO A 136 -2.79 -20.98 -6.51
CA PRO A 136 -2.28 -22.23 -7.08
C PRO A 136 -1.36 -22.98 -6.11
#